data_AF-A0A7D9E7F1-F1
#
_entry.id   AF-A0A7D9E7F1-F1
#
_cell.length_a   1.000
_cell.length_b   1.000
_cell.length_c   1.000
_cell.angle_alpha   90.00
_cell.angle_beta   90.00
_cell.angle_gamma   90.00
#
_symmetry.space_group_name_H-M   'P 1'
#
loop_
_entity.id
_entity.type
_entity.pdbx_description
1 polymer ?
#
loop_
_entity_poly.entity_id
_entity_poly.type
_entity_poly.pdbx_seq_one_letter_code
_entity_poly.pdbx_strand_id
1 'polypeptide(L)'
;MSEELRTFLIGKGVATSRTTSYNPEGNGQVERYNGIIWKAIVTCLKSKNLPLKYWQEVLVDALHSVRSLLCTATNKTPHERFFSFSRRSTVGSSIPSWLLQPGPVLIKRQVRSSKHDPLVDEVELLQANPHYAHVRYPDGRETTVAIKHLAPRDQEMTCQPSVARNDNNSISNAEVTGSPADDTTDEPQDFGRSNGEQGDSTQNEQSSSIEKPGISHSVEEHNADFSLRRSTRTRRPVDRLNL
;
A
#
# COMPACT_ATOMS: atom_id res chain seq x y z
N MET A 1 1.54 -36.38 -3.85
CA MET A 1 1.98 -35.60 -5.02
C MET A 1 2.11 -36.61 -6.13
N SER A 2 1.54 -36.34 -7.31
CA SER A 2 1.65 -37.28 -8.43
C SER A 2 3.11 -37.41 -8.89
N GLU A 3 3.45 -38.58 -9.43
CA GLU A 3 4.78 -38.87 -9.97
C GLU A 3 5.13 -37.95 -11.15
N GLU A 4 4.14 -37.69 -12.01
CA GLU A 4 4.24 -36.77 -13.14
C GLU A 4 4.69 -35.37 -12.70
N LEU A 5 4.01 -34.80 -11.69
CA LEU A 5 4.35 -33.47 -11.17
C LEU A 5 5.74 -33.44 -10.53
N ARG A 6 6.11 -34.50 -9.81
CA ARG A 6 7.44 -34.62 -9.18
C ARG A 6 8.54 -34.64 -10.24
N THR A 7 8.37 -35.44 -11.29
CA THR A 7 9.34 -35.55 -12.39
C THR A 7 9.50 -34.22 -13.13
N PHE A 8 8.39 -33.53 -13.41
CA PHE A 8 8.40 -32.21 -14.02
C PHE A 8 9.19 -31.19 -13.17
N LEU A 9 8.93 -31.12 -11.86
CA LEU A 9 9.57 -30.15 -10.97
C LEU A 9 11.06 -30.44 -10.78
N ILE A 10 11.45 -31.71 -10.66
CA ILE A 10 12.85 -32.13 -10.61
C ILE A 10 13.58 -31.76 -11.91
N GLY A 11 12.96 -32.00 -13.07
CA GLY A 11 13.50 -31.61 -14.37
C GLY A 11 13.69 -30.09 -14.54
N LYS A 12 12.97 -29.28 -13.76
CA LYS A 12 13.11 -27.81 -13.70
C LYS A 12 14.02 -27.31 -12.57
N GLY A 13 14.59 -28.21 -11.77
CA GLY A 13 15.42 -27.86 -10.62
C GLY A 13 14.64 -27.21 -9.47
N VAL A 14 13.33 -27.45 -9.37
CA VAL A 14 12.47 -26.86 -8.34
C VAL A 14 12.37 -27.80 -7.13
N ALA A 15 12.83 -27.33 -5.97
CA ALA A 15 12.67 -28.06 -4.71
C ALA A 15 11.19 -28.06 -4.26
N THR A 16 10.71 -29.20 -3.78
CA THR A 16 9.33 -29.37 -3.33
C THR A 16 9.26 -29.84 -1.89
N SER A 17 8.41 -29.22 -1.08
CA SER A 17 8.07 -29.65 0.28
C SER A 17 6.56 -29.87 0.42
N ARG A 18 6.15 -30.60 1.46
CA ARG A 18 4.73 -30.82 1.80
C ARG A 18 4.47 -30.25 3.19
N THR A 19 3.32 -29.62 3.37
CA THR A 19 2.82 -29.29 4.71
C THR A 19 2.21 -30.51 5.37
N THR A 20 2.07 -30.45 6.70
CA THR A 20 1.40 -31.51 7.46
C THR A 20 -0.06 -31.65 7.01
N SER A 21 -0.55 -32.89 7.01
CA SER A 21 -1.92 -33.19 6.62
C SER A 21 -2.92 -32.43 7.49
N TYR A 22 -4.01 -31.96 6.87
CA TYR A 22 -5.10 -31.23 7.56
C TYR A 22 -4.67 -30.00 8.35
N ASN A 23 -3.50 -29.42 8.04
CA ASN A 23 -3.00 -28.21 8.66
C ASN A 23 -2.91 -27.06 7.63
N PRO A 24 -4.02 -26.35 7.36
CA PRO A 24 -4.04 -25.25 6.39
C PRO A 24 -3.18 -24.05 6.84
N GLU A 25 -2.94 -23.90 8.15
CA GLU A 25 -2.16 -22.79 8.71
C GLU A 25 -0.70 -22.80 8.23
N GLY A 26 -0.14 -23.99 7.96
CA GLY A 26 1.19 -24.13 7.37
C GLY A 26 1.34 -23.43 6.01
N ASN A 27 0.22 -23.26 5.29
CA ASN A 27 0.13 -22.53 4.03
C ASN A 27 -0.65 -21.20 4.20
N GLY A 28 -0.72 -20.67 5.43
CA GLY A 28 -1.62 -19.56 5.78
C GLY A 28 -1.42 -18.28 4.95
N GLN A 29 -0.22 -18.05 4.41
CA GLN A 29 0.02 -16.94 3.48
C GLN A 29 -0.79 -17.10 2.18
N VAL A 30 -0.70 -18.26 1.51
CA VAL A 30 -1.45 -18.49 0.27
C VAL A 30 -2.95 -18.56 0.54
N GLU A 31 -3.38 -19.15 1.65
CA GLU A 31 -4.80 -19.18 2.04
C GLU A 31 -5.37 -17.78 2.27
N ARG A 32 -4.64 -16.92 2.97
CA ARG A 32 -5.01 -15.52 3.12
C ARG A 32 -5.09 -14.82 1.77
N TYR A 33 -4.13 -15.07 0.88
CA TYR A 33 -4.11 -14.49 -0.47
C TYR A 33 -5.28 -14.95 -1.34
N ASN A 34 -5.70 -16.22 -1.24
CA ASN A 34 -6.90 -16.73 -1.92
C ASN A 34 -8.13 -15.88 -1.54
N GLY A 35 -8.31 -15.61 -0.25
CA GLY A 35 -9.38 -14.73 0.24
C GLY A 35 -9.27 -13.28 -0.26
N ILE A 36 -8.05 -12.73 -0.35
CA ILE A 36 -7.82 -11.38 -0.89
C ILE A 36 -8.19 -11.31 -2.38
N ILE A 37 -7.74 -12.30 -3.17
CA ILE A 37 -8.02 -12.37 -4.61
C ILE A 37 -9.52 -12.50 -4.85
N TRP A 38 -10.20 -13.40 -4.13
CA TRP A 38 -11.64 -13.58 -4.28
C TRP A 38 -12.42 -12.33 -3.92
N LYS A 39 -12.07 -11.65 -2.83
CA LYS A 39 -12.67 -10.35 -2.46
C LYS A 39 -12.45 -9.31 -3.55
N ALA A 40 -11.24 -9.22 -4.12
CA ALA A 40 -10.95 -8.28 -5.20
C ALA A 40 -11.78 -8.57 -6.47
N ILE A 41 -11.94 -9.85 -6.83
CA ILE A 41 -12.80 -10.30 -7.94
C ILE A 41 -14.26 -9.89 -7.69
N VAL A 42 -14.80 -10.21 -6.51
CA VAL A 42 -16.20 -9.89 -6.15
C VAL A 42 -16.42 -8.37 -6.17
N THR A 43 -15.48 -7.58 -5.65
CA THR A 43 -15.54 -6.12 -5.70
C THR A 43 -15.53 -5.61 -7.14
N CYS A 44 -14.65 -6.16 -8.00
CA CYS A 44 -14.59 -5.75 -9.41
C CYS A 44 -15.88 -6.10 -10.17
N LEU A 45 -16.44 -7.29 -9.96
CA LEU A 45 -17.72 -7.71 -10.55
C LEU A 45 -18.85 -6.77 -10.13
N LYS A 46 -18.94 -6.43 -8.83
CA LYS A 46 -19.93 -5.48 -8.33
C LYS A 46 -19.77 -4.10 -8.96
N SER A 47 -18.53 -3.62 -9.12
CA SER A 47 -18.27 -2.31 -9.76
C SER A 47 -18.70 -2.25 -11.22
N LYS A 48 -18.64 -3.38 -11.94
CA LYS A 48 -19.05 -3.51 -13.35
C LYS A 48 -20.49 -4.01 -13.51
N ASN A 49 -21.22 -4.23 -12.42
CA ASN A 49 -22.55 -4.84 -12.40
C ASN A 49 -22.64 -6.17 -13.17
N LEU A 50 -21.62 -7.02 -13.00
CA LEU A 50 -21.51 -8.33 -13.67
C LEU A 50 -21.84 -9.48 -12.71
N PRO A 51 -22.54 -10.53 -13.20
CA PRO A 51 -22.74 -11.77 -12.43
C PRO A 51 -21.43 -12.52 -12.14
N LEU A 52 -21.41 -13.33 -11.06
CA LEU A 52 -20.26 -14.14 -10.62
C LEU A 52 -19.66 -15.08 -11.70
N LYS A 53 -20.45 -15.50 -12.69
CA LYS A 53 -19.99 -16.35 -13.79
C LYS A 53 -18.89 -15.71 -14.63
N TYR A 54 -18.80 -14.38 -14.65
CA TYR A 54 -17.79 -13.61 -15.40
C TYR A 54 -16.53 -13.31 -14.58
N TRP A 55 -16.25 -14.07 -13.52
CA TRP A 55 -15.06 -13.85 -12.67
C TRP A 55 -13.74 -13.85 -13.46
N GLN A 56 -13.67 -14.61 -14.56
CA GLN A 56 -12.49 -14.68 -15.42
C GLN A 56 -12.19 -13.36 -16.13
N GLU A 57 -13.23 -12.62 -16.55
CA GLU A 57 -13.07 -11.35 -17.26
C GLU A 57 -12.47 -10.27 -16.36
N VAL A 58 -12.81 -10.29 -15.07
CA VAL A 58 -12.28 -9.33 -14.08
C VAL A 58 -10.99 -9.80 -13.39
N LEU A 59 -10.56 -11.05 -13.63
CA LEU A 59 -9.42 -11.63 -12.94
C LEU A 59 -8.15 -10.79 -13.15
N VAL A 60 -7.91 -10.36 -14.39
CA VAL A 60 -6.73 -9.55 -14.75
C VAL A 60 -6.74 -8.22 -14.00
N ASP A 61 -7.89 -7.56 -13.89
CA ASP A 61 -8.04 -6.29 -13.17
C ASP A 61 -7.87 -6.46 -11.65
N ALA A 62 -8.44 -7.52 -11.09
CA ALA A 62 -8.29 -7.85 -9.67
C ALA A 62 -6.82 -8.14 -9.31
N LEU A 63 -6.16 -8.95 -10.14
CA LEU A 63 -4.74 -9.29 -10.02
C LEU A 63 -3.81 -8.08 -10.22
N HIS A 64 -4.19 -7.16 -11.10
CA HIS A 64 -3.50 -5.89 -11.27
C HIS A 64 -3.59 -5.04 -9.99
N SER A 65 -4.80 -4.91 -9.45
CA SER A 65 -5.07 -4.14 -8.23
C SER A 65 -4.30 -4.70 -7.04
N VAL A 66 -4.35 -6.02 -6.80
CA VAL A 66 -3.64 -6.66 -5.68
C VAL A 66 -2.12 -6.41 -5.72
N ARG A 67 -1.52 -6.32 -6.92
CA ARG A 67 -0.07 -6.08 -7.06
C ARG A 67 0.32 -4.60 -6.98
N SER A 68 -0.63 -3.68 -7.16
CA SER A 68 -0.38 -2.23 -7.24
C SER A 68 -0.86 -1.45 -6.03
N LEU A 69 -1.71 -2.05 -5.20
CA LEU A 69 -2.19 -1.39 -3.99
C LEU A 69 -1.09 -1.38 -2.92
N LEU A 70 -0.94 -0.22 -2.29
CA LEU A 70 0.02 0.00 -1.23
C LEU A 70 -0.31 -0.89 -0.02
N CYS A 71 0.66 -1.69 0.44
CA CYS A 71 0.51 -2.38 1.72
C CYS A 71 0.80 -1.39 2.86
N THR A 72 -0.19 -1.13 3.71
CA THR A 72 -0.08 -0.18 4.84
C THR A 72 0.95 -0.59 5.90
N ALA A 73 1.29 -1.88 5.97
CA ALA A 73 2.30 -2.41 6.88
C ALA A 73 3.72 -2.12 6.37
N THR A 74 3.97 -2.32 5.08
CA THR A 74 5.32 -2.18 4.48
C THR A 74 5.55 -0.86 3.75
N ASN A 75 4.50 -0.03 3.60
CA ASN A 75 4.49 1.21 2.83
C ASN A 75 5.07 1.06 1.40
N LYS A 76 4.87 -0.12 0.81
CA LYS A 76 5.33 -0.49 -0.54
C LYS A 76 4.29 -1.40 -1.19
N THR A 77 4.23 -1.38 -2.51
CA THR A 77 3.41 -2.32 -3.28
C THR A 77 4.13 -3.67 -3.42
N PRO A 78 3.41 -4.80 -3.59
CA PRO A 78 4.05 -6.08 -3.90
C PRO A 78 4.95 -6.01 -5.14
N HIS A 79 4.59 -5.22 -6.15
CA HIS A 79 5.40 -5.03 -7.35
C HIS A 79 6.74 -4.35 -7.06
N GLU A 80 6.75 -3.24 -6.31
CA GLU A 80 7.98 -2.53 -5.92
C GLU A 80 8.95 -3.38 -5.09
N ARG A 81 8.41 -4.34 -4.33
CA ARG A 81 9.24 -5.27 -3.56
C ARG A 81 9.87 -6.37 -4.41
N PHE A 82 9.27 -6.68 -5.56
CA PHE A 82 9.70 -7.77 -6.42
C PHE A 82 10.48 -7.29 -7.65
N PHE A 83 10.15 -6.12 -8.18
CA PHE A 83 10.75 -5.54 -9.38
C PHE A 83 11.33 -4.14 -9.11
N SER A 84 12.41 -3.81 -9.81
CA SER A 84 13.10 -2.52 -9.72
C SER A 84 12.52 -1.42 -10.63
N PHE A 85 11.44 -1.70 -11.35
CA PHE A 85 10.79 -0.75 -12.26
C PHE A 85 9.35 -0.46 -11.84
N SER A 86 8.83 0.69 -12.29
CA SER A 86 7.45 1.09 -12.02
C SER A 86 6.45 0.23 -12.78
N ARG A 87 5.37 -0.18 -12.12
CA ARG A 87 4.31 -0.97 -12.74
C ARG A 87 3.50 -0.15 -13.74
N ARG A 88 3.15 -0.75 -14.88
CA ARG A 88 2.25 -0.14 -15.87
C ARG A 88 0.78 -0.26 -15.45
N SER A 89 -0.03 0.75 -15.77
CA SER A 89 -1.49 0.72 -15.55
C SER A 89 -2.19 -0.34 -16.42
N THR A 90 -3.31 -0.90 -15.95
CA THR A 90 -4.12 -1.90 -16.69
C THR A 90 -4.77 -1.30 -17.91
N VAL A 91 -5.16 -0.02 -17.83
CA VAL A 91 -5.90 0.72 -18.86
C VAL A 91 -4.99 1.42 -19.88
N GLY A 92 -3.69 1.11 -19.87
CA GLY A 92 -2.75 1.63 -20.85
C GLY A 92 -1.87 2.78 -20.35
N SER A 93 -0.96 3.12 -21.24
CA SER A 93 0.28 3.87 -21.09
C SER A 93 0.25 5.06 -20.11
N SER A 94 1.09 4.97 -19.08
CA SER A 94 1.48 6.10 -18.24
C SER A 94 2.61 6.89 -18.90
N ILE A 95 2.49 8.21 -18.97
CA ILE A 95 3.61 9.09 -19.32
C ILE A 95 4.42 9.38 -18.04
N PRO A 96 5.76 9.37 -18.08
CA PRO A 96 6.60 9.87 -17.00
C PRO A 96 6.17 11.25 -16.48
N SER A 97 6.30 11.48 -15.17
CA SER A 97 5.87 12.74 -14.54
C SER A 97 6.53 13.99 -15.13
N TRP A 98 7.79 13.89 -15.54
CA TRP A 98 8.53 15.00 -16.16
C TRP A 98 8.01 15.41 -17.55
N LEU A 99 7.15 14.60 -18.18
CA LEU A 99 6.49 14.93 -19.45
C LEU A 99 5.07 15.49 -19.26
N LEU A 100 4.56 15.53 -18.03
CA LEU A 100 3.21 16.05 -17.74
C LEU A 100 3.17 17.57 -17.71
N GLN A 101 4.29 18.21 -17.39
CA GLN A 101 4.40 19.65 -17.27
C GLN A 101 5.22 20.21 -18.44
N PRO A 102 4.77 21.29 -19.08
CA PRO A 102 5.61 22.02 -20.03
C PRO A 102 6.89 22.48 -19.34
N GLY A 103 8.02 22.42 -20.04
CA GLY A 103 9.30 22.76 -19.45
C GLY A 103 10.51 22.31 -20.26
N PRO A 104 11.73 22.66 -19.84
CA PRO A 104 12.93 22.35 -20.60
C PRO A 104 13.25 20.86 -20.51
N VAL A 105 13.42 20.23 -21.67
CA VAL A 105 13.77 18.81 -21.84
C VAL A 105 14.92 18.67 -22.83
N LEU A 106 15.62 17.54 -22.77
CA LEU A 106 16.70 17.23 -23.70
C LEU A 106 16.16 16.38 -24.85
N ILE A 107 16.45 16.74 -26.09
CA ILE A 107 16.13 15.94 -27.28
C ILE A 107 17.40 15.38 -27.92
N LYS A 108 17.38 14.11 -28.29
CA LYS A 108 18.46 13.47 -29.04
C LYS A 108 18.58 14.05 -30.44
N ARG A 109 19.78 14.49 -30.80
CA ARG A 109 20.12 14.91 -32.15
C ARG A 109 20.29 13.67 -33.05
N GLN A 110 19.42 13.53 -34.06
CA GLN A 110 19.42 12.34 -34.95
C GLN A 110 20.53 12.38 -35.99
N VAL A 111 20.79 13.56 -36.55
CA VAL A 111 21.81 13.79 -37.58
C VAL A 111 22.94 14.59 -36.95
N ARG A 112 24.16 14.02 -36.98
CA ARG A 112 25.39 14.66 -36.49
C ARG A 112 26.40 14.72 -37.63
N SER A 113 27.03 15.87 -37.82
CA SER A 113 28.01 16.11 -38.90
C SER A 113 29.42 15.72 -38.45
N SER A 114 29.71 15.84 -37.16
CA SER A 114 30.98 15.49 -36.53
C SER A 114 30.77 14.61 -35.31
N LYS A 115 31.80 13.82 -34.96
CA LYS A 115 31.85 13.05 -33.71
C LYS A 115 31.86 13.96 -32.47
N HIS A 116 32.32 15.20 -32.64
CA HIS A 116 32.44 16.19 -31.57
C HIS A 116 31.16 17.01 -31.35
N ASP A 117 30.14 16.82 -32.19
CA ASP A 117 28.87 17.52 -32.02
C ASP A 117 28.13 16.99 -30.76
N PRO A 118 27.42 17.87 -30.03
CA PRO A 118 26.63 17.45 -28.88
C PRO A 118 25.58 16.41 -29.29
N LEU A 119 25.37 15.43 -28.41
CA LEU A 119 24.44 14.32 -28.60
C LEU A 119 22.98 14.74 -28.44
N VAL A 120 22.74 15.79 -27.67
CA VAL A 120 21.43 16.26 -27.24
C VAL A 120 21.35 17.77 -27.35
N ASP A 121 20.15 18.27 -27.60
CA ASP A 121 19.80 19.69 -27.63
C ASP A 121 18.77 19.99 -26.54
N GLU A 122 18.84 21.18 -25.94
CA GLU A 122 17.79 21.66 -25.03
C GLU A 122 16.62 22.21 -25.84
N VAL A 123 15.41 21.72 -25.55
CA VAL A 123 14.15 22.17 -26.16
C VAL A 123 13.09 22.35 -25.09
N GLU A 124 12.12 23.21 -25.36
CA GLU A 124 10.96 23.40 -24.48
C GLU A 124 9.87 22.39 -24.84
N LEU A 125 9.48 21.54 -23.90
CA LEU A 125 8.30 20.69 -24.01
C LEU A 125 7.04 21.54 -23.87
N LEU A 126 6.14 21.47 -24.85
CA LEU A 126 4.84 22.14 -24.81
C LEU A 126 3.75 21.22 -24.30
N GLN A 127 3.65 20.02 -24.88
CA GLN A 127 2.63 19.03 -24.54
C GLN A 127 3.14 17.62 -24.89
N ALA A 128 2.75 16.63 -24.10
CA ALA A 128 3.02 15.23 -24.41
C ALA A 128 1.75 14.35 -24.30
N ASN A 129 1.72 13.30 -25.11
CA ASN A 129 0.80 12.17 -25.05
C ASN A 129 1.67 10.90 -24.96
N PRO A 130 1.18 9.72 -24.50
CA PRO A 130 1.97 8.48 -24.54
C PRO A 130 2.65 8.10 -25.86
N HIS A 131 2.21 8.63 -27.01
CA HIS A 131 2.77 8.30 -28.31
C HIS A 131 3.84 9.29 -28.82
N TYR A 132 3.66 10.59 -28.56
CA TYR A 132 4.52 11.66 -29.07
C TYR A 132 4.47 12.89 -28.16
N ALA A 133 5.40 13.81 -28.39
CA ALA A 133 5.48 15.09 -27.70
C ALA A 133 5.63 16.24 -28.71
N HIS A 134 5.06 17.39 -28.38
CA HIS A 134 5.28 18.65 -29.06
C HIS A 134 6.36 19.43 -28.33
N VAL A 135 7.40 19.83 -29.07
CA VAL A 135 8.54 20.57 -28.54
C VAL A 135 8.79 21.83 -29.36
N ARG A 136 9.28 22.88 -28.69
CA ARG A 136 9.74 24.12 -29.28
C ARG A 136 11.25 24.23 -29.15
N TYR A 137 11.92 24.42 -30.27
CA TYR A 137 13.35 24.69 -30.34
C TYR A 137 13.65 26.14 -29.97
N PRO A 138 14.90 26.48 -29.60
CA PRO A 138 15.29 27.85 -29.26
C PRO A 138 15.16 28.85 -30.41
N ASP A 139 15.07 28.37 -31.66
CA ASP A 139 14.79 29.18 -32.86
C ASP A 139 13.29 29.52 -33.02
N GLY A 140 12.44 29.06 -32.11
CA GLY A 140 10.98 29.24 -32.15
C GLY A 140 10.25 28.18 -32.98
N ARG A 141 10.96 27.21 -33.58
CA ARG A 141 10.34 26.16 -34.38
C ARG A 141 9.65 25.13 -33.51
N GLU A 142 8.40 24.83 -33.81
CA GLU A 142 7.63 23.78 -33.14
C GLU A 142 7.60 22.49 -33.96
N THR A 143 7.85 21.35 -33.32
CA THR A 143 7.86 20.04 -33.99
C THR A 143 7.27 18.94 -33.11
N THR A 144 6.80 17.89 -33.77
CA THR A 144 6.33 16.66 -33.13
C THR A 144 7.45 15.63 -33.12
N VAL A 145 7.76 15.09 -31.93
CA VAL A 145 8.88 14.17 -31.70
C VAL A 145 8.44 12.95 -30.91
N ALA A 146 9.12 11.81 -31.11
CA ALA A 146 8.84 10.61 -30.35
C ALA A 146 9.43 10.69 -28.93
N ILE A 147 8.68 10.26 -27.92
CA ILE A 147 9.08 10.35 -26.51
C ILE A 147 10.40 9.64 -26.20
N LYS A 148 10.69 8.54 -26.91
CA LYS A 148 11.96 7.79 -26.76
C LYS A 148 13.21 8.61 -27.12
N HIS A 149 13.05 9.77 -27.74
CA HIS A 149 14.14 10.69 -28.07
C HIS A 149 14.28 11.83 -27.08
N LEU A 150 13.37 11.91 -26.10
CA LEU A 150 13.40 12.91 -25.05
C LEU A 150 14.01 12.32 -23.78
N ALA A 151 14.68 13.17 -23.02
CA ALA A 151 15.17 12.89 -21.68
C ALA A 151 14.83 14.06 -20.76
N PRO A 152 14.59 13.80 -19.46
CA PRO A 152 14.47 14.87 -18.49
C PRO A 152 15.77 15.67 -18.47
N ARG A 153 15.65 17.00 -18.37
CA ARG A 153 16.78 17.84 -17.98
C ARG A 153 17.09 17.56 -16.51
N ASP A 154 18.36 17.48 -16.12
CA ASP A 154 18.71 17.44 -14.71
C ASP A 154 18.10 18.67 -14.03
N GLN A 155 17.08 18.46 -13.20
CA GLN A 155 16.78 19.40 -12.15
C GLN A 155 17.96 19.29 -11.20
N GLU A 156 18.72 20.36 -11.04
CA GLU A 156 19.61 20.49 -9.90
C GLU A 156 18.82 20.00 -8.67
N MET A 157 19.28 18.91 -8.06
CA MET A 157 18.78 18.51 -6.77
C MET A 157 18.99 19.71 -5.85
N THR A 158 17.93 20.47 -5.60
CA THR A 158 17.82 21.20 -4.35
C THR A 158 17.69 20.11 -3.29
N CYS A 159 18.84 19.59 -2.86
CA CYS A 159 18.99 19.01 -1.55
C CYS A 159 18.50 20.09 -0.59
N GLN A 160 17.23 20.02 -0.18
CA GLN A 160 16.83 20.77 0.98
C GLN A 160 17.73 20.27 2.12
N PRO A 161 18.52 21.14 2.76
CA PRO A 161 19.25 20.71 3.93
C PRO A 161 18.19 20.23 4.92
N SER A 162 18.27 18.94 5.26
CA SER A 162 17.54 18.39 6.40
C SER A 162 17.83 19.32 7.57
N VAL A 163 16.80 20.01 8.05
CA VAL A 163 16.90 20.89 9.21
C VAL A 163 17.55 20.08 10.33
N ALA A 164 18.79 20.44 10.64
CA ALA A 164 19.52 19.86 11.75
C ALA A 164 18.70 20.11 13.01
N ARG A 165 18.50 19.05 13.79
CA ARG A 165 17.99 19.14 15.16
C ARG A 165 18.94 20.06 15.94
N ASN A 166 18.45 21.25 16.27
CA ASN A 166 19.07 22.06 17.32
C ASN A 166 18.42 21.68 18.64
N ASP A 167 19.01 20.69 19.31
CA ASP A 167 18.95 20.61 20.76
C ASP A 167 19.82 21.73 21.31
N ASN A 168 19.21 22.81 21.81
CA ASN A 168 19.89 23.77 22.67
C ASN A 168 18.92 24.28 23.73
N ASN A 169 18.91 23.54 24.83
CA ASN A 169 18.41 23.94 26.14
C ASN A 169 19.09 25.25 26.56
N SER A 170 18.29 26.31 26.74
CA SER A 170 18.76 27.59 27.31
C SER A 170 17.79 28.01 28.39
N ILE A 171 18.27 27.86 29.62
CA ILE A 171 17.68 28.31 30.88
C ILE A 171 17.59 29.84 30.86
N SER A 172 16.43 30.39 31.21
CA SER A 172 16.32 31.75 31.73
C SER A 172 15.39 31.79 32.93
N ASN A 173 15.99 32.12 34.08
CA ASN A 173 15.35 32.42 35.35
C ASN A 173 14.49 33.70 35.26
N ALA A 174 13.32 33.69 35.91
CA ALA A 174 12.72 34.87 36.52
C ALA A 174 11.77 34.44 37.65
N GLU A 175 12.08 34.90 38.87
CA GLU A 175 11.36 34.70 40.13
C GLU A 175 10.04 35.49 40.16
N VAL A 176 8.98 34.96 40.81
CA VAL A 176 8.05 35.72 41.69
C VAL A 176 7.39 34.78 42.71
N THR A 177 7.87 34.89 43.95
CA THR A 177 7.23 34.80 45.30
C THR A 177 5.86 34.13 45.54
N GLY A 178 5.80 33.29 46.59
CA GLY A 178 4.57 32.95 47.35
C GLY A 178 4.77 31.79 48.34
N SER A 179 4.69 32.09 49.64
CA SER A 179 5.04 31.31 50.86
C SER A 179 4.12 30.12 51.25
N PRO A 180 4.45 29.34 52.33
CA PRO A 180 4.21 27.88 52.46
C PRO A 180 3.15 27.48 53.51
N ALA A 181 2.87 26.15 53.57
CA ALA A 181 2.38 25.32 54.69
C ALA A 181 1.58 24.15 54.07
N ASP A 182 1.48 22.93 54.58
CA ASP A 182 2.19 22.09 55.54
C ASP A 182 1.47 20.71 55.39
N ASP A 183 2.12 19.67 55.87
CA ASP A 183 1.48 18.51 56.50
C ASP A 183 1.03 17.24 55.70
N THR A 184 1.62 16.14 56.21
CA THR A 184 1.22 14.73 56.37
C THR A 184 1.04 13.72 55.21
N THR A 185 1.94 12.70 55.22
CA THR A 185 1.74 11.20 55.21
C THR A 185 0.62 10.57 54.37
N ASP A 186 0.77 9.42 53.70
CA ASP A 186 1.43 8.18 54.13
C ASP A 186 1.64 7.24 52.91
N GLU A 187 2.70 6.44 52.97
CA GLU A 187 2.99 5.24 52.14
C GLU A 187 2.31 3.99 52.79
N PRO A 188 2.54 2.71 52.39
CA PRO A 188 2.64 2.05 51.08
C PRO A 188 1.99 0.62 51.02
N GLN A 189 2.32 -0.16 49.97
CA GLN A 189 2.40 -1.65 49.85
C GLN A 189 1.10 -2.45 49.60
N ASP A 190 0.97 -3.18 48.49
CA ASP A 190 1.53 -4.49 48.08
C ASP A 190 1.06 -5.69 48.93
N PHE A 191 0.54 -6.74 48.28
CA PHE A 191 0.72 -8.19 48.56
C PHE A 191 -0.34 -9.07 47.84
N GLY A 192 0.14 -9.87 46.87
CA GLY A 192 0.06 -11.35 46.88
C GLY A 192 -1.25 -12.17 46.84
N ARG A 193 -1.30 -13.06 45.83
CA ARG A 193 -1.55 -14.54 45.87
C ARG A 193 -2.97 -15.18 45.75
N SER A 194 -3.15 -15.90 44.63
CA SER A 194 -3.43 -17.37 44.43
C SER A 194 -4.71 -18.11 44.87
N ASN A 195 -5.22 -18.92 43.91
CA ASN A 195 -5.73 -20.32 43.93
C ASN A 195 -7.23 -20.69 44.08
N GLY A 196 -7.62 -21.74 43.31
CA GLY A 196 -8.73 -22.70 43.52
C GLY A 196 -9.87 -22.64 42.48
N GLU A 197 -10.02 -23.59 41.52
CA GLU A 197 -10.78 -24.89 41.58
C GLU A 197 -12.31 -24.70 41.79
N GLN A 198 -13.31 -25.38 41.21
CA GLN A 198 -13.50 -26.64 40.46
C GLN A 198 -14.99 -26.72 39.97
N GLY A 199 -15.28 -27.59 38.99
CA GLY A 199 -16.57 -28.30 38.76
C GLY A 199 -17.76 -27.51 38.17
N ASP A 200 -18.75 -28.06 37.47
CA ASP A 200 -19.08 -29.41 36.97
C ASP A 200 -20.25 -29.26 35.94
N SER A 201 -20.43 -30.30 35.13
CA SER A 201 -21.51 -30.75 34.21
C SER A 201 -22.93 -30.17 34.43
N THR A 202 -23.89 -30.11 33.48
CA THR A 202 -24.45 -31.18 32.62
C THR A 202 -25.64 -30.61 31.80
N GLN A 203 -25.90 -31.14 30.57
CA GLN A 203 -27.24 -31.50 29.98
C GLN A 203 -28.36 -30.42 29.80
N ASN A 204 -29.30 -30.41 28.84
CA ASN A 204 -29.72 -31.21 27.68
C ASN A 204 -30.90 -30.48 26.96
N GLU A 205 -31.22 -30.88 25.72
CA GLU A 205 -32.51 -30.76 24.94
C GLU A 205 -32.97 -29.39 24.37
N GLN A 206 -33.11 -29.21 23.04
CA GLN A 206 -34.21 -29.64 22.12
C GLN A 206 -35.59 -29.09 22.55
N SER A 207 -36.49 -28.50 21.77
CA SER A 207 -36.72 -28.29 20.32
C SER A 207 -37.93 -27.34 20.17
N SER A 208 -38.22 -26.95 18.93
CA SER A 208 -39.54 -26.63 18.36
C SER A 208 -39.93 -25.16 18.14
N SER A 209 -40.86 -25.02 17.20
CA SER A 209 -40.95 -24.01 16.14
C SER A 209 -42.31 -23.31 16.19
N ILE A 210 -42.53 -22.34 15.26
CA ILE A 210 -43.85 -21.82 14.79
C ILE A 210 -44.39 -20.71 15.73
N GLU A 211 -44.81 -19.49 15.35
CA GLU A 211 -45.32 -18.88 14.11
C GLU A 211 -45.25 -17.33 14.23
N LYS A 212 -45.27 -16.59 13.10
CA LYS A 212 -45.58 -15.15 13.05
C LYS A 212 -47.08 -14.96 12.76
N PRO A 213 -47.68 -13.84 13.22
CA PRO A 213 -48.30 -12.94 12.23
C PRO A 213 -48.20 -11.43 12.57
N GLY A 214 -48.32 -10.59 11.53
CA GLY A 214 -49.14 -9.36 11.60
C GLY A 214 -48.51 -8.01 11.99
N ILE A 215 -48.16 -7.26 10.95
CA ILE A 215 -47.83 -5.82 10.80
C ILE A 215 -48.58 -4.80 11.70
N SER A 216 -47.85 -3.79 12.22
CA SER A 216 -48.30 -2.38 12.26
C SER A 216 -47.10 -1.40 12.36
N HIS A 217 -47.20 -0.29 11.63
CA HIS A 217 -46.22 0.80 11.51
C HIS A 217 -46.17 1.66 12.78
N SER A 218 -44.96 2.09 13.19
CA SER A 218 -44.73 3.33 13.94
C SER A 218 -43.32 3.84 13.65
N VAL A 219 -43.25 5.09 13.20
CA VAL A 219 -42.04 5.81 12.81
C VAL A 219 -41.39 6.37 14.06
N GLU A 220 -40.15 5.97 14.37
CA GLU A 220 -39.31 6.69 15.33
C GLU A 220 -37.89 6.86 14.76
N GLU A 221 -37.58 8.12 14.46
CA GLU A 221 -36.27 8.61 14.05
C GLU A 221 -35.25 8.37 15.16
N HIS A 222 -34.23 7.57 14.91
CA HIS A 222 -33.04 7.51 15.75
C HIS A 222 -31.85 8.04 14.96
N ASN A 223 -31.50 9.29 15.30
CA ASN A 223 -30.33 10.01 14.83
C ASN A 223 -29.08 9.35 15.45
N ALA A 224 -28.53 8.33 14.78
CA ALA A 224 -27.32 7.66 15.21
C ALA A 224 -26.10 8.36 14.59
N ASP A 225 -25.46 9.19 15.40
CA ASP A 225 -24.18 9.83 15.10
C ASP A 225 -23.10 8.75 14.93
N PHE A 226 -22.78 8.39 13.68
CA PHE A 226 -21.75 7.41 13.37
C PHE A 226 -20.37 8.03 13.58
N SER A 227 -19.91 8.04 14.83
CA SER A 227 -18.51 8.34 15.12
C SER A 227 -17.62 7.24 14.50
N LEU A 228 -16.86 7.63 13.46
CA LEU A 228 -15.85 6.79 12.83
C LEU A 228 -14.81 6.36 13.88
N ARG A 229 -14.85 5.09 14.28
CA ARG A 229 -13.88 4.49 15.21
C ARG A 229 -12.50 4.47 14.56
N ARG A 230 -11.70 5.53 14.73
CA ARG A 230 -10.28 5.54 14.35
C ARG A 230 -9.51 4.62 15.29
N SER A 231 -9.02 3.51 14.77
CA SER A 231 -8.05 2.66 15.47
C SER A 231 -6.74 3.43 15.67
N THR A 232 -6.44 3.82 16.90
CA THR A 232 -5.14 4.37 17.31
C THR A 232 -4.18 3.22 17.62
N ARG A 233 -3.49 2.70 16.60
CA ARG A 233 -2.42 1.71 16.81
C ARG A 233 -1.05 2.39 16.73
N THR A 234 -0.37 2.48 17.85
CA THR A 234 1.01 2.99 17.92
C THR A 234 1.95 2.01 17.22
N ARG A 235 2.74 2.51 16.26
CA ARG A 235 3.68 1.70 15.49
C ARG A 235 4.99 1.53 16.27
N ARG A 236 5.46 0.29 16.42
CA ARG A 236 6.82 -0.01 16.86
C ARG A 236 7.69 -0.30 15.63
N PRO A 237 8.95 0.17 15.60
CA PRO A 237 9.89 -0.18 14.54
C PRO A 237 10.18 -1.69 14.55
N VAL A 238 10.60 -2.21 13.40
CA VAL A 238 10.98 -3.63 13.26
C VAL A 238 12.35 -3.83 13.88
N ASP A 239 12.46 -4.72 14.88
CA ASP A 239 13.75 -5.14 15.41
C ASP A 239 14.52 -5.88 14.31
N ARG A 240 15.64 -5.27 13.89
CA ARG A 240 16.59 -5.94 13.03
C ARG A 240 17.36 -6.92 13.90
N LEU A 241 17.07 -8.22 13.72
CA LEU A 241 17.98 -9.26 14.19
C LEU A 241 19.31 -9.05 13.46
N ASN A 242 20.36 -8.72 14.22
CA ASN A 242 21.73 -8.74 13.74
C ASN A 242 22.09 -10.21 13.52
N LEU A 243 22.08 -10.63 12.26
CA LEU A 243 22.64 -11.89 11.77
C LEU A 243 24.07 -11.63 11.30
#